data_AF-A0A350DFH6-F1
#
_entry.id   AF-A0A350DFH6-F1
#
_cell.length_a   1.000
_cell.length_b   1.000
_cell.length_c   1.000
_cell.angle_alpha   90.00
_cell.angle_beta   90.00
_cell.angle_gamma   90.00
#
_symmetry.space_group_name_H-M   'P 1'
#
loop_
_entity.id
_entity.type
_entity.pdbx_description
1 polymer ?
#
loop_
_entity_poly.entity_id
_entity_poly.type
_entity_poly.pdbx_seq_one_letter_code
_entity_poly.pdbx_strand_id
1 'polypeptide(L)'
;MVLCLSTGAALVPLTVHAQNFESAQRQQLDSVVAVVNDGVIMRSELDDRIAQVEQQAAAQGGNLPPRNQLAQQVLERMVMDEIQLQMARRANLSVDDTELNRQLRSIAESNNMTLDQFADAVEADGITLADVREDVRREMLMRQVQQRQISQ
;
A
#
# COMPACT_ATOMS: atom_id res chain seq x y z
N MET A 1 -33.52 41.74 60.69
CA MET A 1 -33.93 43.15 60.61
C MET A 1 -32.79 43.90 59.93
N VAL A 2 -33.03 44.32 58.68
CA VAL A 2 -32.18 45.13 57.76
C VAL A 2 -30.87 44.47 57.30
N LEU A 3 -30.88 43.93 56.07
CA LEU A 3 -29.67 43.70 55.28
C LEU A 3 -29.78 44.54 54.00
N CYS A 4 -28.84 45.46 53.84
CA CYS A 4 -28.76 46.47 52.79
C CYS A 4 -28.67 45.84 51.38
N LEU A 5 -29.46 46.35 50.43
CA LEU A 5 -29.24 46.19 49.00
C LEU A 5 -28.20 47.22 48.53
N SER A 6 -26.99 46.77 48.21
CA SER A 6 -26.03 47.53 47.42
C SER A 6 -25.92 46.91 46.03
N THR A 7 -26.42 47.62 45.03
CA THR A 7 -26.34 47.27 43.61
C THR A 7 -24.89 47.37 43.14
N GLY A 8 -24.21 46.23 42.99
CA GLY A 8 -22.89 46.15 42.37
C GLY A 8 -23.01 45.84 40.88
N ALA A 9 -22.61 46.78 40.02
CA ALA A 9 -22.49 46.56 38.59
C ALA A 9 -21.40 45.50 38.31
N ALA A 10 -21.80 44.32 37.84
CA ALA A 10 -20.88 43.29 37.41
C ALA A 10 -20.34 43.63 36.01
N LEU A 11 -19.09 44.12 35.96
CA LEU A 11 -18.26 44.10 34.76
C LEU A 11 -17.95 42.64 34.43
N VAL A 12 -18.57 42.09 33.38
CA VAL A 12 -18.22 40.79 32.83
C VAL A 12 -16.94 40.97 32.01
N PRO A 13 -15.81 40.35 32.36
CA PRO A 13 -14.63 40.40 31.50
C PRO A 13 -14.92 39.59 30.24
N LEU A 14 -14.76 40.23 29.06
CA LEU A 14 -14.72 39.52 27.78
C LEU A 14 -13.46 38.66 27.76
N THR A 15 -13.59 37.38 28.09
CA THR A 15 -12.53 36.40 27.86
C THR A 15 -12.47 36.13 26.35
N VAL A 16 -11.53 36.79 25.67
CA VAL A 16 -11.16 36.51 24.29
C VAL A 16 -10.72 35.05 24.22
N HIS A 17 -11.57 34.18 23.69
CA HIS A 17 -11.19 32.83 23.33
C HIS A 17 -10.36 32.93 22.05
N ALA A 18 -9.04 32.87 22.20
CA ALA A 18 -8.15 32.65 21.08
C ALA A 18 -8.52 31.29 20.46
N GLN A 19 -9.17 31.32 19.29
CA GLN A 19 -9.39 30.11 18.52
C GLN A 19 -8.02 29.66 18.01
N ASN A 20 -7.47 28.61 18.63
CA ASN A 20 -6.34 27.89 18.07
C ASN A 20 -6.79 27.34 16.72
N PHE A 21 -6.37 27.99 15.64
CA PHE A 21 -6.46 27.42 14.31
C PHE A 21 -5.54 26.20 14.30
N GLU A 22 -6.10 25.00 14.45
CA GLU A 22 -5.38 23.76 14.18
C GLU A 22 -4.82 23.87 12.76
N SER A 23 -3.50 23.82 12.65
CA SER A 23 -2.80 23.81 11.39
C SER A 23 -3.26 22.58 10.62
N ALA A 24 -4.15 22.78 9.65
CA ALA A 24 -4.52 21.75 8.69
C ALA A 24 -3.23 21.19 8.10
N GLN A 25 -2.93 19.93 8.46
CA GLN A 25 -1.74 19.23 7.99
C GLN A 25 -1.78 19.24 6.47
N ARG A 26 -0.82 19.94 5.83
CA ARG A 26 -0.73 20.01 4.37
C ARG A 26 -0.52 18.58 3.85
N GLN A 27 -1.60 17.97 3.36
CA GLN A 27 -1.55 16.70 2.64
C GLN A 27 -0.60 16.90 1.46
N GLN A 28 0.53 16.20 1.44
CA GLN A 28 1.41 16.21 0.27
C GLN A 28 0.62 15.58 -0.88
N LEU A 29 0.51 16.29 -2.00
CA LEU A 29 -0.10 15.75 -3.20
C LEU A 29 0.88 14.73 -3.80
N ASP A 30 0.44 13.49 -3.88
CA ASP A 30 1.20 12.46 -4.57
C ASP A 30 1.31 12.78 -6.06
N SER A 31 2.45 12.42 -6.66
CA SER A 31 2.80 12.79 -8.02
C SER A 31 2.85 11.58 -8.94
N VAL A 32 2.40 11.75 -10.18
CA VAL A 32 2.47 10.70 -11.19
C VAL A 32 3.89 10.59 -11.72
N VAL A 33 4.43 9.36 -11.75
CA VAL A 33 5.78 9.09 -12.27
C VAL A 33 5.75 8.47 -13.66
N ALA A 34 4.68 7.74 -13.98
CA ALA A 34 4.46 7.14 -15.29
C ALA A 34 2.97 6.96 -15.57
N VAL A 35 2.61 6.96 -16.85
CA VAL A 35 1.26 6.63 -17.36
C VAL A 35 1.41 5.43 -18.29
N VAL A 36 0.60 4.39 -18.07
CA VAL A 36 0.69 3.09 -18.74
C VAL A 36 -0.67 2.74 -19.33
N ASN A 37 -0.89 3.09 -20.60
CA ASN A 37 -2.21 3.05 -21.25
C ASN A 37 -3.28 3.77 -20.39
N ASP A 38 -4.18 3.02 -19.78
CA ASP A 38 -5.28 3.52 -18.94
C ASP A 38 -4.92 3.55 -17.43
N GLY A 39 -3.71 3.11 -17.06
CA GLY A 39 -3.20 3.08 -15.69
C GLY A 39 -2.17 4.16 -15.40
N VAL A 40 -1.93 4.43 -14.12
CA VAL A 40 -0.97 5.43 -13.63
C VAL A 40 -0.15 4.81 -12.51
N ILE A 41 1.16 5.12 -12.48
CA ILE A 41 2.05 4.74 -11.38
C ILE A 41 2.37 6.01 -10.60
N MET A 42 2.11 5.98 -9.30
CA MET A 42 2.37 7.08 -8.37
C MET A 42 3.80 7.05 -7.83
N ARG A 43 4.23 8.16 -7.22
CA ARG A 43 5.55 8.25 -6.60
C ARG A 43 5.61 7.40 -5.34
N SER A 44 4.58 7.47 -4.51
CA SER A 44 4.46 6.63 -3.31
C SER A 44 4.64 5.15 -3.63
N GLU A 45 3.94 4.64 -4.64
CA GLU A 45 4.03 3.23 -5.07
C GLU A 45 5.44 2.84 -5.53
N LEU A 46 6.12 3.72 -6.27
CA LEU A 46 7.49 3.48 -6.69
C LEU A 46 8.45 3.47 -5.49
N ASP A 47 8.31 4.42 -4.58
CA ASP A 47 9.14 4.52 -3.39
C ASP A 47 8.95 3.32 -2.45
N ASP A 48 7.69 2.87 -2.27
CA ASP A 48 7.35 1.68 -1.49
C ASP A 48 7.96 0.41 -2.12
N ARG A 49 7.86 0.27 -3.45
CA ARG A 49 8.44 -0.88 -4.15
C ARG A 49 9.96 -0.88 -4.10
N ILE A 50 10.61 0.29 -4.18
CA ILE A 50 12.06 0.41 -3.98
C ILE A 50 12.42 -0.04 -2.56
N ALA A 51 11.71 0.45 -1.54
CA ALA A 51 11.98 0.09 -0.14
C ALA A 51 11.86 -1.43 0.08
N GLN A 52 10.84 -2.08 -0.50
CA GLN A 52 10.68 -3.53 -0.45
C GLN A 52 11.88 -4.27 -1.08
N VAL A 53 12.35 -3.82 -2.25
CA VAL A 53 13.52 -4.44 -2.92
C VAL A 53 14.79 -4.23 -2.09
N GLU A 54 14.98 -3.04 -1.51
CA GLU A 54 16.11 -2.75 -0.62
C GLU A 54 16.11 -3.68 0.60
N GLN A 55 14.96 -3.89 1.24
CA GLN A 55 14.79 -4.79 2.38
C GLN A 55 15.11 -6.25 2.01
N GLN A 56 14.58 -6.74 0.89
CA GLN A 56 14.82 -8.10 0.42
C GLN A 56 16.29 -8.36 0.07
N ALA A 57 16.96 -7.39 -0.55
CA ALA A 57 18.37 -7.51 -0.87
C ALA A 57 19.25 -7.48 0.39
N ALA A 58 18.90 -6.66 1.38
CA ALA A 58 19.58 -6.63 2.67
C ALA A 58 19.48 -7.98 3.40
N ALA A 59 18.32 -8.63 3.36
CA ALA A 59 18.12 -9.97 3.94
C ALA A 59 18.94 -11.06 3.23
N GLN A 60 19.22 -10.90 1.94
CA GLN A 60 19.98 -11.86 1.12
C GLN A 60 21.48 -11.55 1.04
N GLY A 61 21.95 -10.45 1.64
CA GLY A 61 23.34 -10.02 1.58
C GLY A 61 23.81 -9.58 0.18
N GLY A 62 22.87 -9.19 -0.69
CA GLY A 62 23.16 -8.76 -2.06
C GLY A 62 23.70 -7.34 -2.13
N ASN A 63 24.51 -7.04 -3.16
CA ASN A 63 24.93 -5.68 -3.44
C ASN A 63 23.87 -4.98 -4.31
N LEU A 64 23.37 -3.84 -3.85
CA LEU A 64 22.38 -3.06 -4.58
C LEU A 64 23.06 -2.08 -5.56
N PRO A 65 22.48 -1.88 -6.75
CA PRO A 65 22.94 -0.80 -7.62
C PRO A 65 22.66 0.57 -6.99
N PRO A 66 23.27 1.65 -7.51
CA PRO A 66 22.95 3.00 -7.09
C PRO A 66 21.43 3.26 -7.13
N ARG A 67 20.89 3.96 -6.11
CA ARG A 67 19.44 4.14 -5.93
C ARG A 67 18.72 4.68 -7.17
N ASN A 68 19.37 5.53 -7.96
CA ASN A 68 18.80 6.05 -9.21
C ASN A 68 18.64 4.96 -10.29
N GLN A 69 19.62 4.04 -10.40
CA GLN A 69 19.53 2.90 -11.30
C GLN A 69 18.49 1.88 -10.79
N LEU A 70 18.47 1.64 -9.47
CA LEU A 70 17.47 0.79 -8.84
C LEU A 70 16.06 1.31 -9.11
N ALA A 71 15.82 2.60 -8.89
CA ALA A 71 14.52 3.23 -9.11
C ALA A 71 14.06 3.08 -10.57
N GLN A 72 14.96 3.25 -11.53
CA GLN A 72 14.64 3.04 -12.94
C GLN A 72 14.26 1.57 -13.22
N GLN A 73 15.04 0.62 -12.72
CA GLN A 73 14.76 -0.81 -12.89
C GLN A 73 13.44 -1.22 -12.26
N VAL A 74 13.14 -0.72 -11.06
CA VAL A 74 11.87 -0.96 -10.37
C VAL A 74 10.71 -0.36 -11.16
N LEU A 75 10.84 0.88 -11.64
CA LEU A 75 9.80 1.51 -12.45
C LEU A 75 9.54 0.74 -13.75
N GLU A 76 10.58 0.33 -14.47
CA GLU A 76 10.45 -0.50 -15.68
C GLU A 76 9.72 -1.82 -15.38
N ARG A 77 10.02 -2.45 -14.24
CA ARG A 77 9.31 -3.66 -13.79
C ARG A 77 7.84 -3.39 -13.49
N MET A 78 7.53 -2.30 -12.78
CA MET A 78 6.15 -1.91 -12.46
C MET A 78 5.33 -1.61 -13.71
N VAL A 79 5.93 -0.92 -14.70
CA VAL A 79 5.28 -0.68 -16.01
C VAL A 79 4.96 -1.99 -16.71
N MET A 80 5.90 -2.94 -16.72
CA MET A 80 5.69 -4.24 -17.34
C MET A 80 4.59 -5.04 -16.62
N ASP A 81 4.58 -5.03 -15.28
CA ASP A 81 3.56 -5.69 -14.48
C ASP A 81 2.17 -5.10 -14.78
N GLU A 82 2.03 -3.78 -14.86
CA GLU A 82 0.77 -3.13 -15.22
C GLU A 82 0.29 -3.51 -16.62
N ILE A 83 1.20 -3.59 -17.61
CA ILE A 83 0.87 -4.07 -18.96
C ILE A 83 0.37 -5.52 -18.91
N GLN A 84 1.01 -6.39 -18.12
CA GLN A 84 0.58 -7.79 -17.97
C GLN A 84 -0.79 -7.90 -17.30
N LEU A 85 -1.05 -7.10 -16.27
CA LEU A 85 -2.37 -7.05 -15.62
C LEU A 85 -3.45 -6.56 -16.57
N GLN A 86 -3.16 -5.55 -17.41
CA GLN A 86 -4.08 -5.10 -18.46
C GLN A 86 -4.36 -6.20 -19.49
N MET A 87 -3.34 -6.96 -19.90
CA MET A 87 -3.52 -8.11 -20.79
C MET A 87 -4.41 -9.18 -20.14
N ALA A 88 -4.23 -9.46 -18.86
CA ALA A 88 -5.08 -10.40 -18.12
C ALA A 88 -6.55 -9.95 -18.14
N ARG A 89 -6.81 -8.67 -17.85
CA ARG A 89 -8.16 -8.08 -17.89
C ARG A 89 -8.78 -8.18 -19.28
N ARG A 90 -8.04 -7.80 -20.34
CA ARG A 90 -8.52 -7.89 -21.74
C ARG A 90 -8.80 -9.32 -22.19
N ALA A 91 -8.04 -10.28 -21.69
CA ALA A 91 -8.23 -11.70 -21.97
C ALA A 91 -9.29 -12.37 -21.06
N ASN A 92 -10.02 -11.56 -20.27
CA ASN A 92 -11.05 -11.98 -19.33
C ASN A 92 -10.54 -13.09 -18.38
N LEU A 93 -9.28 -12.98 -17.94
CA LEU A 93 -8.68 -13.85 -16.95
C LEU A 93 -9.17 -13.50 -15.56
N SER A 94 -9.42 -14.52 -14.76
CA SER A 94 -9.86 -14.40 -13.37
C SER A 94 -9.32 -15.58 -12.57
N VAL A 95 -9.01 -15.32 -11.30
CA VAL A 95 -8.61 -16.35 -10.35
C VAL A 95 -9.77 -16.56 -9.39
N ASP A 96 -10.28 -17.79 -9.32
CA ASP A 96 -11.33 -18.11 -8.36
C ASP A 96 -10.76 -18.24 -6.93
N ASP A 97 -11.63 -18.07 -5.94
CA ASP A 97 -11.22 -18.08 -4.54
C ASP A 97 -10.70 -19.46 -4.07
N THR A 98 -11.10 -20.55 -4.73
CA THR A 98 -10.60 -21.88 -4.39
C THR A 98 -9.12 -22.00 -4.77
N GLU A 99 -8.78 -21.56 -5.97
CA GLU A 99 -7.40 -21.55 -6.45
C GLU A 99 -6.53 -20.58 -5.64
N LEU A 100 -7.04 -19.38 -5.36
CA LEU A 100 -6.34 -18.40 -4.52
C LEU A 100 -6.05 -18.95 -3.12
N ASN A 101 -7.05 -19.56 -2.46
CA ASN A 101 -6.87 -20.16 -1.14
C ASN A 101 -5.87 -21.32 -1.16
N ARG A 102 -5.83 -22.11 -2.25
CA ARG A 102 -4.83 -23.17 -2.43
C ARG A 102 -3.43 -22.58 -2.55
N GLN A 103 -3.27 -21.53 -3.34
CA GLN A 103 -1.98 -20.84 -3.51
C GLN A 103 -1.49 -20.23 -2.19
N LEU A 104 -2.36 -19.58 -1.42
CA LEU A 104 -2.01 -19.01 -0.12
C LEU A 104 -1.55 -20.08 0.89
N ARG A 105 -2.25 -21.22 0.95
CA ARG A 105 -1.80 -22.35 1.78
C ARG A 105 -0.42 -22.84 1.35
N SER A 106 -0.18 -22.97 0.05
CA SER A 106 1.13 -23.38 -0.47
C SER A 106 2.25 -22.38 -0.09
N ILE A 107 1.97 -21.08 -0.08
CA ILE A 107 2.92 -20.05 0.37
C ILE A 107 3.18 -20.17 1.87
N ALA A 108 2.14 -20.34 2.68
CA ALA A 108 2.28 -20.55 4.13
C ALA A 108 3.11 -21.80 4.44
N GLU A 109 2.79 -22.92 3.77
CA GLU A 109 3.51 -24.19 3.90
C GLU A 109 4.99 -24.06 3.48
N SER A 110 5.29 -23.27 2.44
CA SER A 110 6.68 -22.98 2.03
C SER A 110 7.47 -22.22 3.08
N ASN A 111 6.79 -21.48 3.95
CA ASN A 111 7.36 -20.79 5.11
C ASN A 111 7.28 -21.63 6.40
N ASN A 112 6.89 -22.91 6.31
CA ASN A 112 6.67 -23.81 7.44
C ASN A 112 5.59 -23.32 8.43
N MET A 113 4.59 -22.60 7.93
CA MET A 113 3.49 -22.04 8.71
C MET A 113 2.15 -22.64 8.27
N THR A 114 1.18 -22.66 9.18
CA THR A 114 -0.23 -22.83 8.79
C THR A 114 -0.76 -21.53 8.18
N LEU A 115 -1.92 -21.58 7.49
CA LEU A 115 -2.52 -20.37 6.94
C LEU A 115 -2.88 -19.34 8.02
N ASP A 116 -3.33 -19.81 9.19
CA ASP A 116 -3.66 -18.93 10.32
C ASP A 116 -2.40 -18.26 10.89
N GLN A 117 -1.31 -19.01 11.07
CA GLN A 117 -0.02 -18.46 11.50
C GLN A 117 0.55 -17.47 10.48
N PHE A 118 0.37 -17.75 9.20
CA PHE A 118 0.78 -16.83 8.14
C PHE A 118 -0.02 -15.53 8.20
N ALA A 119 -1.34 -15.59 8.47
CA ALA A 119 -2.17 -14.41 8.67
C ALA A 119 -1.70 -13.58 9.87
N ASP A 120 -1.41 -14.21 11.01
CA ASP A 120 -0.87 -13.54 12.19
C ASP A 120 0.49 -12.86 11.91
N ALA A 121 1.36 -13.52 11.13
CA ALA A 121 2.67 -13.00 10.77
C ALA A 121 2.58 -11.74 9.88
N VAL A 122 1.73 -11.75 8.85
CA VAL A 122 1.58 -10.57 7.96
C VAL A 122 0.93 -9.40 8.68
N GLU A 123 0.01 -9.66 9.60
CA GLU A 123 -0.60 -8.61 10.43
C GLU A 123 0.40 -7.99 11.41
N ALA A 124 1.36 -8.78 11.92
CA ALA A 124 2.44 -8.27 12.75
C ALA A 124 3.38 -7.33 11.98
N ASP A 125 3.50 -7.50 10.66
CA ASP A 125 4.23 -6.61 9.75
C ASP A 125 3.40 -5.39 9.30
N GLY A 126 2.16 -5.26 9.80
CA GLY A 126 1.27 -4.13 9.50
C GLY A 126 0.52 -4.26 8.16
N ILE A 127 0.51 -5.46 7.56
CA ILE A 127 -0.16 -5.76 6.29
C ILE A 127 -1.39 -6.62 6.57
N THR A 128 -2.53 -6.34 5.93
CA THR A 128 -3.71 -7.18 6.13
C THR A 128 -3.63 -8.45 5.26
N LEU A 129 -4.25 -9.54 5.72
CA LEU A 129 -4.38 -10.73 4.89
C LEU A 129 -5.12 -10.42 3.57
N ALA A 130 -6.03 -9.44 3.56
CA ALA A 130 -6.73 -9.03 2.36
C ALA A 130 -5.80 -8.43 1.29
N ASP A 131 -4.83 -7.62 1.70
CA ASP A 131 -3.85 -7.03 0.79
C ASP A 131 -2.97 -8.14 0.18
N VAL A 132 -2.49 -9.06 1.02
CA VAL A 132 -1.71 -10.22 0.56
C VAL A 132 -2.51 -11.10 -0.41
N ARG A 133 -3.79 -11.34 -0.12
CA ARG A 133 -4.69 -12.07 -1.03
C ARG A 133 -4.78 -11.41 -2.39
N GLU A 134 -4.86 -10.08 -2.43
CA GLU A 134 -4.92 -9.34 -3.70
C GLU A 134 -3.59 -9.37 -4.44
N ASP A 135 -2.46 -9.26 -3.75
CA ASP A 135 -1.13 -9.42 -4.35
C ASP A 135 -0.94 -10.79 -4.98
N VAL A 136 -1.28 -11.85 -4.25
CA VAL A 136 -1.20 -13.22 -4.78
C VAL A 136 -2.12 -13.42 -5.98
N ARG A 137 -3.33 -12.84 -5.95
CA ARG A 137 -4.25 -12.86 -7.10
C ARG A 137 -3.62 -12.18 -8.32
N ARG A 138 -3.04 -10.99 -8.14
CA ARG A 138 -2.35 -10.25 -9.21
C ARG A 138 -1.20 -11.08 -9.80
N GLU A 139 -0.39 -11.71 -8.97
CA GLU A 139 0.69 -12.58 -9.43
C GLU A 139 0.21 -13.79 -10.23
N MET A 140 -0.85 -14.46 -9.77
CA MET A 140 -1.43 -15.60 -10.47
C MET A 140 -1.94 -15.21 -11.86
N LEU A 141 -2.60 -14.05 -11.97
CA LEU A 141 -3.03 -13.50 -13.26
C LEU A 141 -1.84 -13.22 -14.19
N MET A 142 -0.79 -12.57 -13.70
CA MET A 142 0.41 -12.30 -14.50
C MET A 142 1.09 -13.59 -14.98
N ARG A 143 1.19 -14.62 -14.11
CA ARG A 143 1.71 -15.94 -14.49
C ARG A 143 0.87 -16.59 -15.60
N GLN A 144 -0.46 -16.50 -15.51
CA GLN A 144 -1.35 -17.05 -16.52
C GLN A 144 -1.19 -16.35 -17.88
N VAL A 145 -0.96 -15.03 -17.89
CA VAL A 145 -0.65 -14.28 -19.11
C VAL A 145 0.65 -14.76 -19.74
N GLN A 146 1.71 -14.90 -18.95
CA GLN A 146 3.01 -15.39 -19.43
C GLN A 146 2.91 -16.80 -20.03
N GLN A 147 2.19 -17.71 -19.36
CA GLN A 147 1.98 -19.07 -19.85
C GLN A 147 1.31 -19.10 -21.24
N ARG A 148 0.30 -18.24 -21.45
CA ARG A 148 -0.39 -18.12 -22.75
C ARG A 148 0.49 -17.56 -23.87
N GLN A 149 1.49 -16.75 -23.53
CA GLN A 149 2.45 -16.22 -24.49
C GLN A 149 3.48 -17.28 -24.91
N ILE A 150 3.89 -18.15 -23.98
CA ILE A 150 4.88 -19.20 -24.25
C ILE A 150 4.27 -20.37 -25.04
N SER A 151 2.97 -20.65 -24.85
CA SER A 151 2.27 -21.75 -25.53
C SER A 151 1.86 -21.44 -26.98
N GLN A 152 2.30 -20.32 -27.57
CA GLN A 152 1.92 -19.85 -28.92
C GLN A 152 3.10 -19.77 -29.87
#